data_AF-A0A2M7BTZ4-F1
#
_entry.id   AF-A0A2M7BTZ4-F1
#
_cell.length_a   1.000
_cell.length_b   1.000
_cell.length_c   1.000
_cell.angle_alpha   90.00
_cell.angle_beta   90.00
_cell.angle_gamma   90.00
#
_symmetry.space_group_name_H-M   'P 1'
#
loop_
_entity.id
_entity.type
_entity.pdbx_description
1 polymer ?
#
loop_
_entity_poly.entity_id
_entity_poly.type
_entity_poly.pdbx_seq_one_letter_code
_entity_poly.pdbx_strand_id
1 'polypeptide(L)'
;LSRGVSTAGELSDIANVPRSRSYDVLESLEKKGFVIMKFGKPIKYMAVPPEEVVERVKKNMRSDAETKVKRLEELKKTEVLGELKTLFTQGVELVEPSDLSGSLRGRHNLYNHIDFTIRSAEETVTIV
;
A
#
# COMPACT_ATOMS: atom_id res chain seq x y z
N LEU A 1 23.86 10.36 19.89
CA LEU A 1 22.60 9.81 20.44
C LEU A 1 22.27 10.31 21.87
N SER A 2 23.08 11.19 22.47
CA SER A 2 22.99 11.57 23.89
C SER A 2 22.23 12.88 24.19
N ARG A 3 21.66 13.52 23.17
CA ARG A 3 20.73 14.65 23.34
C ARG A 3 19.33 14.13 23.04
N GLY A 4 18.57 13.79 24.07
CA GLY A 4 17.20 13.27 23.92
C GLY A 4 16.25 14.24 23.18
N VAL A 5 16.65 15.50 23.01
CA VAL A 5 15.90 16.52 22.29
C VAL A 5 16.86 17.39 21.49
N SER A 6 16.60 17.64 20.21
CA SER A 6 17.40 18.55 19.36
C SER A 6 16.54 19.22 18.29
N THR A 7 16.96 20.40 17.84
CA THR A 7 16.33 21.12 16.72
C THR A 7 16.77 20.54 15.38
N ALA A 8 16.00 20.77 14.32
CA ALA A 8 16.39 20.35 12.97
C ALA A 8 17.72 21.00 12.51
N GLY A 9 18.00 22.23 12.96
CA GLY A 9 19.27 22.91 12.68
C GLY A 9 20.46 22.21 13.33
N GLU A 10 20.37 21.90 14.63
CA GLU A 10 21.43 21.16 15.34
C GLU A 10 21.64 19.77 14.75
N LEU A 11 20.55 19.07 14.38
CA LEU A 11 20.64 17.75 13.76
C LEU A 11 21.24 17.81 12.35
N SER A 12 20.93 18.86 11.59
CA SER A 12 21.51 19.13 10.26
C SER A 12 23.02 19.34 10.35
N ASP A 13 23.47 20.17 11.29
CA ASP A 13 24.89 20.47 11.49
C ASP A 13 25.68 19.23 11.96
N ILE A 14 25.09 18.40 12.83
CA ILE A 14 25.71 17.15 13.31
C ILE A 14 25.72 16.06 12.24
N ALA A 15 24.62 15.89 11.52
CA ALA A 15 24.46 14.82 10.52
C ALA A 15 25.13 15.17 9.18
N ASN A 16 25.64 16.39 9.02
CA ASN A 16 26.17 16.93 7.77
C ASN A 16 25.17 16.79 6.61
N VAL A 17 23.89 17.00 6.90
CA VAL A 17 22.79 16.96 5.94
C VAL A 17 22.27 18.39 5.77
N PRO A 18 21.99 18.87 4.54
CA PRO A 18 21.43 20.20 4.34
C PRO A 18 20.18 20.46 5.20
N ARG A 19 20.01 21.69 5.69
CA ARG A 19 18.89 22.03 6.59
C ARG A 19 17.53 21.66 6.00
N SER A 20 17.29 21.98 4.73
CA SER A 20 16.06 21.61 4.01
C SER A 20 15.80 20.10 4.05
N ARG A 21 16.82 19.30 3.74
CA ARG A 21 16.73 17.83 3.75
C ARG A 21 16.56 17.27 5.16
N SER A 22 17.12 17.93 6.17
CA SER A 22 16.93 17.52 7.57
C SER A 22 15.47 17.68 8.01
N TYR A 23 14.79 18.76 7.58
CA TYR A 23 13.36 18.91 7.80
C TYR A 23 12.56 17.79 7.11
N ASP A 24 12.81 17.52 5.83
CA ASP A 24 12.12 16.45 5.08
C ASP A 24 12.25 15.09 5.78
N VAL A 25 13.47 14.75 6.22
CA VAL A 25 13.78 13.48 6.87
C VAL A 25 13.10 13.39 8.23
N LEU A 26 13.16 14.45 9.04
CA LEU A 26 12.54 14.47 10.36
C LEU A 26 11.02 14.38 10.28
N GLU A 27 10.39 15.02 9.29
CA GLU A 27 8.96 14.88 9.02
C GLU A 27 8.60 13.44 8.63
N SER A 28 9.41 12.80 7.76
CA SER A 28 9.20 11.40 7.39
C SER A 28 9.35 10.46 8.59
N LEU A 29 10.35 10.69 9.45
CA LEU A 29 10.57 9.91 10.66
C LEU A 29 9.45 10.10 11.69
N GLU A 30 8.88 11.30 11.79
CA GLU A 30 7.73 11.59 12.63
C GLU A 30 6.49 10.83 12.14
N LYS A 31 6.15 10.91 10.85
CA LYS A 31 5.03 10.16 10.25
C LYS A 31 5.18 8.64 10.43
N LYS A 32 6.41 8.14 10.37
CA LYS A 32 6.71 6.72 10.59
C LYS A 32 6.74 6.32 12.07
N GLY A 33 6.67 7.27 13.00
CA GLY A 33 6.61 7.02 14.44
C GLY A 33 7.97 6.88 15.14
N PHE A 34 9.08 7.19 14.46
CA PHE A 34 10.45 7.09 15.00
C PHE A 34 10.86 8.30 15.83
N VAL A 35 10.23 9.44 15.59
CA VAL A 35 10.55 10.73 16.22
C VAL A 35 9.24 11.40 16.65
N ILE A 36 9.26 12.14 17.76
CA ILE A 36 8.18 13.01 18.21
C ILE A 36 8.60 14.46 18.02
N MET A 37 7.75 15.24 17.38
CA MET A 37 7.92 16.69 17.29
C MET A 37 7.29 17.35 18.52
N LYS A 38 8.08 18.17 19.21
CA LYS A 38 7.61 19.01 20.31
C LYS A 38 7.43 20.43 19.80
N PHE A 39 6.18 20.87 19.71
CA PHE A 39 5.83 22.22 19.29
C PHE A 39 6.44 23.26 20.25
N GLY A 40 7.12 24.25 19.67
CA GLY A 40 7.85 25.29 20.39
C GLY A 40 8.55 26.24 19.42
N LYS A 41 9.14 27.31 19.94
CA LYS A 41 9.98 28.24 19.18
C LYS A 41 11.41 28.20 19.76
N PRO A 42 12.36 27.45 19.17
CA PRO A 42 12.26 26.63 17.96
C PRO A 42 11.59 25.26 18.17
N ILE A 43 11.12 24.65 17.07
CA ILE A 43 10.59 23.28 17.04
C ILE A 43 11.71 22.30 17.40
N LYS A 44 11.40 21.31 18.24
CA LYS A 44 12.35 20.30 18.69
C LYS A 44 11.86 18.90 18.34
N TYR A 45 12.80 17.99 18.16
CA TYR A 45 12.58 16.60 17.81
C TYR A 45 13.18 15.68 18.89
N MET A 46 12.46 14.64 19.24
CA MET A 46 12.84 13.65 20.26
C MET A 46 12.74 12.25 19.65
N ALA A 47 13.78 11.44 19.81
CA ALA A 47 13.75 10.05 19.37
C ALA A 47 12.81 9.22 20.26
N VAL A 48 12.05 8.32 19.65
CA VAL A 48 11.19 7.37 20.36
C VAL A 48 12.00 6.12 20.72
N PRO A 49 11.83 5.53 21.92
CA PRO A 49 12.49 4.29 22.29
C PRO A 49 12.19 3.16 21.29
N PRO A 50 13.18 2.34 20.89
CA PRO A 50 13.01 1.29 19.88
C PRO A 50 11.84 0.34 20.17
N GLU A 51 11.62 -0.01 21.44
CA GLU A 51 10.53 -0.89 21.88
C GLU A 51 9.16 -0.26 21.58
N GLU A 52 9.03 1.05 21.77
CA GLU A 52 7.79 1.78 21.50
C GLU A 52 7.61 2.03 19.98
N VAL A 53 8.71 2.22 19.24
CA VAL A 53 8.67 2.37 17.78
C VAL A 53 8.02 1.16 17.12
N VAL A 54 8.36 -0.06 17.55
CA VAL A 54 7.78 -1.29 16.98
C VAL A 54 6.26 -1.31 17.13
N GLU A 55 5.76 -0.98 18.32
CA GLU A 55 4.31 -0.93 18.59
C GLU A 55 3.61 0.17 17.79
N ARG A 56 4.24 1.35 17.65
CA ARG A 56 3.71 2.44 16.82
C ARG A 56 3.64 2.06 15.35
N VAL A 57 4.71 1.49 14.80
CA VAL A 57 4.78 1.05 13.40
C VAL A 57 3.72 -0.02 13.13
N LYS A 58 3.56 -0.99 14.02
CA LYS A 58 2.52 -2.03 13.93
C LYS A 58 1.12 -1.42 13.91
N LYS A 59 0.83 -0.45 14.79
CA LYS A 59 -0.45 0.26 14.83
C LYS A 59 -0.71 1.03 13.53
N ASN A 60 0.27 1.77 13.04
CA ASN A 60 0.16 2.54 11.80
C ASN A 60 -0.10 1.61 10.60
N MET A 61 0.64 0.51 10.49
CA MET A 61 0.45 -0.49 9.43
C MET A 61 -0.96 -1.08 9.44
N ARG A 62 -1.52 -1.36 10.63
CA ARG A 62 -2.90 -1.86 10.75
C ARG A 62 -3.92 -0.82 10.29
N SER A 63 -3.75 0.43 10.69
CA SER A 63 -4.62 1.55 10.28
C SER A 63 -4.57 1.78 8.76
N ASP A 64 -3.39 1.73 8.16
CA ASP A 64 -3.21 1.86 6.72
C ASP A 64 -3.86 0.71 5.96
N ALA A 65 -3.71 -0.52 6.45
CA ALA A 65 -4.34 -1.70 5.87
C ALA A 65 -5.88 -1.59 5.95
N GLU A 66 -6.43 -1.20 7.10
CA GLU A 66 -7.87 -1.01 7.28
C GLU A 66 -8.43 0.08 6.35
N THR A 67 -7.70 1.19 6.18
CA THR A 67 -8.07 2.25 5.23
C THR A 67 -8.09 1.75 3.80
N LYS A 68 -7.10 0.94 3.40
CA LYS A 68 -7.05 0.34 2.06
C LYS A 68 -8.18 -0.66 1.84
N VAL A 69 -8.47 -1.52 2.81
CA VAL A 69 -9.61 -2.46 2.77
C VAL A 69 -10.91 -1.68 2.61
N LYS A 70 -11.11 -0.62 3.40
CA LYS A 70 -12.32 0.20 3.31
C LYS A 70 -12.50 0.84 1.94
N ARG A 71 -11.43 1.36 1.34
CA ARG A 71 -11.46 1.88 -0.04
C ARG A 71 -11.84 0.81 -1.07
N LEU A 72 -11.36 -0.42 -0.91
CA LEU A 72 -11.75 -1.54 -1.78
C LEU A 72 -13.23 -1.91 -1.59
N GLU A 73 -13.74 -1.90 -0.37
CA GLU A 73 -15.16 -2.11 -0.10
C GLU A 73 -16.05 -0.98 -0.66
N GLU A 74 -15.57 0.26 -0.63
CA GLU A 74 -16.24 1.40 -1.27
C GLU A 74 -16.24 1.24 -2.80
N LEU A 75 -15.12 0.79 -3.39
CA LEU A 75 -15.02 0.52 -4.82
C LEU A 75 -16.02 -0.54 -5.29
N LYS A 76 -16.36 -1.52 -4.44
CA LYS A 76 -17.40 -2.51 -4.79
C LYS A 76 -18.79 -1.90 -5.01
N LYS A 77 -19.03 -0.72 -4.43
CA LYS A 77 -20.32 -0.02 -4.49
C LYS A 77 -20.38 1.02 -5.60
N THR A 78 -19.27 1.29 -6.29
CA THR A 78 -19.24 2.28 -7.37
C THR A 78 -19.79 1.70 -8.67
N GLU A 79 -20.32 2.58 -9.52
CA GLU A 79 -20.79 2.23 -10.86
C GLU A 79 -19.67 1.64 -11.73
N VAL A 80 -18.41 2.04 -11.49
CA VAL A 80 -17.22 1.49 -12.17
C VAL A 80 -17.17 -0.03 -12.08
N LEU A 81 -17.46 -0.62 -10.90
CA LEU A 81 -17.47 -2.09 -10.81
C LEU A 81 -18.66 -2.70 -11.57
N GLY A 82 -19.79 -1.99 -11.64
CA GLY A 82 -20.95 -2.37 -12.46
C GLY A 82 -20.60 -2.38 -13.95
N GLU A 83 -19.96 -1.33 -14.45
CA GLU A 83 -19.48 -1.24 -15.84
C GLU A 83 -18.47 -2.35 -16.17
N LEU A 84 -17.50 -2.59 -15.28
CA LEU A 84 -16.54 -3.69 -15.43
C LEU A 84 -17.22 -5.06 -15.48
N LYS A 85 -18.28 -5.28 -14.67
CA LYS A 85 -19.08 -6.50 -14.71
C LYS A 85 -19.80 -6.64 -16.05
N THR A 86 -20.42 -5.57 -16.54
CA THR A 86 -21.12 -5.55 -17.84
C THR A 86 -20.16 -5.85 -19.00
N LEU A 87 -18.97 -5.24 -19.00
CA LEU A 87 -17.93 -5.52 -19.99
C LEU A 87 -17.47 -6.98 -19.93
N PHE A 88 -17.33 -7.55 -18.73
CA PHE A 88 -16.97 -8.95 -18.57
C PHE A 88 -18.07 -9.89 -19.08
N THR A 89 -19.34 -9.63 -18.76
CA THR A 89 -20.45 -10.50 -19.19
C THR A 89 -20.75 -10.38 -20.68
N GLN A 90 -20.73 -9.17 -21.24
CA GLN A 90 -21.03 -8.93 -22.67
C GLN A 90 -19.79 -9.15 -23.57
N GLY A 91 -18.59 -8.88 -23.07
CA GLY A 91 -17.35 -9.07 -23.83
C GLY A 91 -17.01 -10.53 -24.06
N VAL A 92 -17.51 -11.45 -23.22
CA VAL A 92 -17.35 -12.90 -23.41
C VAL A 92 -18.24 -13.44 -24.55
N GLU A 93 -19.34 -12.78 -24.89
CA GLU A 93 -20.16 -13.14 -26.05
C GLU A 93 -19.53 -12.75 -27.40
N LEU A 94 -18.46 -11.95 -27.39
CA LEU A 94 -17.76 -11.45 -28.58
C LEU A 94 -16.31 -11.93 -28.70
N VAL A 95 -15.92 -12.98 -27.96
CA VAL A 95 -14.60 -13.60 -28.17
C VAL A 95 -14.78 -14.71 -29.20
N GLU A 96 -14.47 -14.42 -30.47
CA GLU A 96 -14.22 -15.50 -31.43
C GLU A 96 -13.08 -16.38 -30.88
N PRO A 97 -13.14 -17.71 -30.99
CA PRO A 97 -12.11 -18.63 -30.48
C PRO A 97 -10.68 -18.30 -30.95
N SER A 98 -10.54 -17.54 -32.04
CA SER A 98 -9.31 -16.97 -32.58
C SER A 98 -8.62 -15.95 -31.65
N ASP A 99 -9.38 -15.16 -30.88
CA ASP A 99 -8.84 -14.11 -30.00
C ASP A 99 -8.42 -14.62 -28.61
N LEU A 100 -8.93 -15.78 -28.19
CA LEU A 100 -8.59 -16.42 -26.92
C LEU A 100 -7.11 -16.88 -26.86
N SER A 101 -6.50 -17.14 -28.02
CA SER A 101 -5.08 -17.52 -28.15
C SER A 101 -4.12 -16.36 -27.78
N GLY A 102 -4.56 -15.11 -27.94
CA GLY A 102 -3.73 -13.92 -27.69
C GLY A 102 -3.61 -13.51 -26.21
N SER A 103 -4.59 -13.91 -25.36
CA SER A 103 -4.71 -13.46 -23.96
C SER A 103 -3.83 -14.25 -22.97
N LEU A 104 -3.35 -15.43 -23.37
CA LEU A 104 -2.61 -16.36 -22.50
C LEU A 104 -1.09 -16.08 -22.47
N ARG A 105 -0.68 -14.81 -22.43
CA ARG A 105 0.75 -14.46 -22.20
C ARG A 105 1.01 -14.19 -20.72
N GLY A 106 1.81 -15.07 -20.10
CA GLY A 106 2.34 -14.92 -18.75
C GLY A 106 1.76 -15.93 -17.76
N ARG A 107 2.64 -16.59 -16.99
CA ARG A 107 2.27 -17.64 -16.02
C ARG A 107 1.22 -17.20 -15.00
N HIS A 108 1.28 -15.95 -14.54
CA HIS A 108 0.34 -15.44 -13.54
C HIS A 108 -1.11 -15.36 -14.06
N ASN A 109 -1.28 -14.86 -15.29
CA ASN A 109 -2.61 -14.73 -15.90
C ASN A 109 -3.23 -16.10 -16.18
N LEU A 110 -2.39 -17.08 -16.58
CA LEU A 110 -2.80 -18.48 -16.72
C LEU A 110 -3.32 -19.07 -15.41
N TYR A 111 -2.58 -18.90 -14.31
CA TYR A 111 -3.01 -19.43 -13.01
C TYR A 111 -4.31 -18.78 -12.52
N ASN A 112 -4.47 -17.46 -12.69
CA ASN A 112 -5.71 -16.78 -12.31
C ASN A 112 -6.90 -17.25 -13.16
N HIS A 113 -6.69 -17.49 -14.46
CA HIS A 113 -7.74 -18.00 -15.34
C HIS A 113 -8.12 -19.44 -14.96
N ILE A 114 -7.15 -20.32 -14.73
CA ILE A 114 -7.40 -21.70 -14.28
C ILE A 114 -8.12 -21.71 -12.92
N ASP A 115 -7.71 -20.88 -11.96
CA ASP A 115 -8.38 -20.75 -10.66
C ASP A 115 -9.84 -20.29 -10.83
N PHE A 116 -10.10 -19.32 -11.72
CA PHE A 116 -11.45 -18.91 -12.07
C PHE A 116 -12.27 -20.04 -12.69
N THR A 117 -11.75 -20.72 -13.73
CA THR A 117 -12.46 -21.82 -14.40
C THR A 117 -12.76 -22.98 -13.46
N ILE A 118 -11.83 -23.29 -12.54
CA ILE A 118 -12.04 -24.33 -11.51
C ILE A 118 -13.13 -23.90 -10.52
N ARG A 119 -13.12 -22.65 -10.05
CA ARG A 119 -14.12 -22.14 -9.10
C ARG A 119 -15.51 -22.03 -9.69
N SER A 120 -15.61 -21.75 -10.99
CA SER A 120 -16.87 -21.55 -11.71
C SER A 120 -17.42 -22.85 -12.31
N ALA A 121 -16.73 -23.98 -12.17
CA ALA A 121 -17.19 -25.25 -12.72
C ALA A 121 -18.32 -25.86 -11.87
N GLU A 122 -19.47 -26.04 -12.48
CA GLU A 122 -20.67 -26.58 -11.81
C GLU A 122 -20.75 -28.11 -11.89
N GLU A 123 -20.19 -28.71 -12.95
CA GLU A 123 -20.32 -30.16 -13.20
C GLU A 123 -18.99 -30.91 -13.12
N THR A 124 -18.06 -30.68 -14.05
CA THR A 124 -16.76 -31.38 -14.05
C THR A 124 -15.65 -30.52 -14.64
N VAL A 125 -14.44 -30.69 -14.10
CA VAL A 125 -13.19 -30.14 -14.66
C VAL A 125 -12.31 -31.30 -15.06
N THR A 126 -11.97 -31.39 -16.34
CA THR A 126 -11.02 -32.39 -16.85
C THR A 126 -9.73 -31.70 -17.25
N ILE A 127 -8.63 -32.07 -16.59
CA ILE A 127 -7.28 -31.59 -16.88
C ILE A 127 -6.52 -32.77 -17.48
N VAL A 128 -6.04 -32.63 -18.72
CA VAL A 128 -5.32 -33.68 -19.47
C VAL A 128 -3.86 -33.29 -19.64
#